data_AF-A0A124FZV6-F1
#
_entry.id   AF-A0A124FZV6-F1
#
_cell.length_a   1.000
_cell.length_b   1.000
_cell.length_c   1.000
_cell.angle_alpha   90.00
_cell.angle_beta   90.00
_cell.angle_gamma   90.00
#
_symmetry.space_group_name_H-M   'P 1'
#
loop_
_entity.id
_entity.type
_entity.pdbx_description
1 polymer ?
#
loop_
_entity_poly.entity_id
_entity_poly.type
_entity_poly.pdbx_seq_one_letter_code
_entity_poly.pdbx_strand_id
1 'polypeptide(L)'
;NKNLMEIYEDLKTELLTLDDPLIGALKLSVAGNIIDVAPGHKIDIHTTMSEALSRPFAIDDLEELADRIRKADSLLIVGDNCGEAVLDKLLLDIADVPNSYFLVRTKPALNDITREEALEIGMNEVATILDSGADAPGAQEKTMKRGSQRLSCSCCR
;
A
#
# COMPACT_ATOMS: atom_id res chain seq x y z
N ASN A 1 -10.63 -6.47 -2.93
CA ASN A 1 -11.08 -5.57 -1.85
C ASN A 1 -11.92 -6.30 -0.81
N LYS A 2 -13.18 -6.67 -1.09
CA LYS A 2 -14.10 -7.23 -0.08
C LYS A 2 -13.50 -8.35 0.80
N ASN A 3 -12.97 -9.42 0.21
CA ASN A 3 -12.42 -10.55 0.97
C ASN A 3 -11.24 -10.16 1.87
N LEU A 4 -10.38 -9.24 1.43
CA LEU A 4 -9.26 -8.74 2.23
C LEU A 4 -9.73 -7.79 3.34
N MET A 5 -10.74 -6.97 3.07
CA MET A 5 -11.34 -6.10 4.09
C MET A 5 -12.04 -6.90 5.20
N GLU A 6 -12.61 -8.08 4.88
CA GLU A 6 -13.22 -8.97 5.88
C GLU A 6 -12.22 -9.50 6.92
N ILE A 7 -10.94 -9.64 6.53
CA ILE A 7 -9.85 -10.14 7.41
C ILE A 7 -8.87 -9.03 7.82
N TYR A 8 -9.16 -7.77 7.49
CA TYR A 8 -8.23 -6.65 7.67
C TYR A 8 -7.79 -6.49 9.13
N GLU A 9 -8.75 -6.50 10.06
CA GLU A 9 -8.47 -6.34 11.50
C GLU A 9 -7.69 -7.53 12.07
N ASP A 10 -7.94 -8.74 11.57
CA ASP A 10 -7.21 -9.93 11.98
C ASP A 10 -5.76 -9.87 11.47
N LEU A 11 -5.54 -9.48 10.21
CA LEU A 11 -4.21 -9.25 9.64
C LEU A 11 -3.45 -8.17 10.42
N LYS A 12 -4.13 -7.06 10.75
CA LYS A 12 -3.55 -5.98 11.57
C LYS A 12 -3.14 -6.50 12.94
N THR A 13 -4.02 -7.26 13.59
CA THR A 13 -3.73 -7.85 14.90
C THR A 13 -2.52 -8.77 14.84
N GLU A 14 -2.44 -9.66 13.84
CA GLU A 14 -1.32 -10.58 13.65
C GLU A 14 -0.01 -9.81 13.41
N LEU A 15 -0.03 -8.79 12.54
CA LEU A 15 1.14 -7.94 12.28
C LEU A 15 1.67 -7.26 13.54
N LEU A 16 0.78 -6.77 14.41
CA LEU A 16 1.16 -6.12 15.66
C LEU A 16 1.79 -7.08 16.68
N THR A 17 1.69 -8.40 16.47
CA THR A 17 2.40 -9.40 17.30
C THR A 17 3.83 -9.68 16.85
N LEU A 18 4.22 -9.22 15.66
CA LEU A 18 5.57 -9.42 15.13
C LEU A 18 6.59 -8.54 15.88
N ASP A 19 7.85 -8.99 15.87
CA ASP A 19 8.96 -8.20 16.43
C ASP A 19 9.08 -6.82 15.75
N ASP A 20 8.80 -6.77 14.45
CA ASP A 20 8.75 -5.53 13.66
C ASP A 20 7.49 -5.49 12.77
N PRO A 21 6.40 -4.88 13.26
CA PRO A 21 5.15 -4.78 12.53
C PRO A 21 5.28 -4.03 11.20
N LEU A 22 6.18 -3.03 11.11
CA LEU A 22 6.36 -2.23 9.90
C LEU A 22 7.03 -3.06 8.80
N ILE A 23 8.06 -3.83 9.14
CA ILE A 23 8.69 -4.77 8.18
C ILE A 23 7.67 -5.81 7.72
N GLY A 24 6.86 -6.35 8.63
CA GLY A 24 5.78 -7.27 8.28
C GLY A 24 4.78 -6.66 7.30
N ALA A 25 4.34 -5.43 7.56
CA ALA A 25 3.40 -4.71 6.71
C ALA A 25 3.98 -4.39 5.32
N LEU A 26 5.26 -4.01 5.24
CA LEU A 26 5.97 -3.80 3.98
C LEU A 26 6.01 -5.08 3.14
N LYS A 27 6.38 -6.20 3.75
CA LYS A 27 6.40 -7.50 3.07
C LYS A 27 5.02 -7.89 2.55
N LEU A 28 3.98 -7.64 3.35
CA LEU A 28 2.61 -7.97 2.99
C LEU A 28 2.09 -7.11 1.83
N SER A 29 2.35 -5.79 1.85
CA SER A 29 2.02 -4.87 0.74
C SER A 29 2.67 -5.33 -0.56
N VAL A 30 3.97 -5.66 -0.56
CA VAL A 30 4.67 -6.14 -1.75
C VAL A 30 4.16 -7.52 -2.22
N ALA A 31 3.80 -8.41 -1.29
CA ALA A 31 3.25 -9.72 -1.62
C ALA A 31 1.83 -9.65 -2.20
N GLY A 32 1.13 -8.52 -2.10
CA GLY A 32 -0.26 -8.34 -2.55
C GLY A 32 -0.53 -8.71 -3.99
N ASN A 33 0.43 -8.47 -4.89
CA ASN A 33 0.33 -8.84 -6.31
C ASN A 33 0.42 -10.35 -6.57
N ILE A 34 0.83 -11.13 -5.57
CA ILE A 34 1.06 -12.57 -5.68
C ILE A 34 0.05 -13.36 -4.85
N ILE A 35 -0.51 -12.77 -3.79
CA ILE A 35 -1.56 -13.38 -2.99
C ILE A 35 -2.78 -13.54 -3.89
N ASP A 36 -3.04 -14.79 -4.31
CA ASP A 36 -4.11 -15.12 -5.25
C ASP A 36 -5.47 -15.02 -4.55
N VAL A 37 -6.05 -13.82 -4.58
CA VAL A 37 -7.41 -13.55 -4.08
C VAL A 37 -8.43 -13.94 -5.15
N ALA A 38 -8.39 -15.19 -5.62
CA ALA A 38 -9.32 -15.70 -6.61
C ALA A 38 -10.76 -15.71 -6.05
N PRO A 39 -11.76 -15.26 -6.83
CA PRO A 39 -13.16 -15.29 -6.41
C PRO A 39 -13.61 -16.72 -6.04
N GLY A 40 -14.11 -16.89 -4.82
CA GLY A 40 -14.65 -18.17 -4.32
C GLY A 40 -13.70 -18.97 -3.42
N HIS A 41 -12.43 -18.55 -3.27
CA HIS A 41 -11.54 -19.08 -2.22
C HIS A 41 -11.65 -18.23 -0.95
N LYS A 42 -11.71 -18.89 0.22
CA LYS A 42 -11.50 -18.21 1.49
C LYS A 42 -10.01 -17.92 1.65
N ILE A 43 -9.68 -16.67 1.96
CA ILE A 43 -8.31 -16.28 2.30
C ILE A 43 -8.02 -16.80 3.71
N ASP A 44 -6.92 -17.53 3.87
CA ASP A 44 -6.43 -18.00 5.16
C ASP A 44 -5.32 -17.06 5.66
N ILE A 45 -5.57 -16.39 6.78
CA ILE A 45 -4.68 -15.36 7.33
C ILE A 45 -3.28 -15.89 7.59
N HIS A 46 -3.16 -17.07 8.21
CA HIS A 46 -1.86 -17.66 8.56
C HIS A 46 -1.06 -18.03 7.31
N THR A 47 -1.72 -18.58 6.29
CA THR A 47 -1.10 -18.91 5.01
C THR A 47 -0.64 -17.64 4.32
N THR A 48 -1.50 -16.62 4.22
CA THR A 48 -1.16 -15.33 3.63
C THR A 48 0.03 -14.66 4.32
N MET A 49 0.03 -14.62 5.65
CA MET A 49 1.13 -14.07 6.44
C MET A 49 2.43 -14.88 6.25
N SER A 50 2.35 -16.21 6.33
CA SER A 50 3.51 -17.09 6.15
C SER A 50 4.13 -16.93 4.76
N GLU A 51 3.30 -16.91 3.70
CA GLU A 51 3.76 -16.74 2.32
C GLU A 51 4.39 -15.37 2.09
N ALA A 52 3.80 -14.30 2.62
CA ALA A 52 4.36 -12.96 2.52
C ALA A 52 5.69 -12.82 3.28
N LEU A 53 5.76 -13.32 4.51
CA LEU A 53 6.92 -13.15 5.38
C LEU A 53 8.12 -14.02 4.99
N SER A 54 7.86 -15.23 4.47
CA SER A 54 8.91 -16.21 4.11
C SER A 54 9.51 -16.00 2.72
N ARG A 55 8.92 -15.13 1.89
CA ARG A 55 9.36 -14.95 0.51
C ARG A 55 10.69 -14.19 0.46
N PRO A 56 11.73 -14.73 -0.19
CA PRO A 56 12.99 -14.04 -0.36
C PRO A 56 12.86 -12.93 -1.42
N PHE A 57 13.42 -11.77 -1.15
CA PHE A 57 13.61 -10.73 -2.15
C PHE A 57 14.94 -10.93 -2.89
N ALA A 58 14.96 -10.62 -4.19
CA ALA A 58 16.20 -10.63 -4.97
C ALA A 58 17.13 -9.45 -4.57
N ILE A 59 16.54 -8.34 -4.13
CA ILE A 59 17.18 -7.17 -3.52
C ILE A 59 16.35 -6.84 -2.29
N ASP A 60 16.96 -6.88 -1.11
CA ASP A 60 16.27 -6.71 0.17
C ASP A 60 16.83 -5.51 0.93
N ASP A 61 16.24 -4.34 0.67
CA ASP A 61 16.55 -3.09 1.36
C ASP A 61 15.45 -2.72 2.38
N LEU A 62 14.69 -3.71 2.86
CA LEU A 62 13.52 -3.48 3.71
C LEU A 62 13.86 -2.74 5.01
N GLU A 63 14.96 -3.11 5.66
CA GLU A 63 15.42 -2.47 6.89
C GLU A 63 15.74 -0.99 6.67
N GLU A 64 16.45 -0.67 5.58
CA GLU A 64 16.76 0.72 5.24
C GLU A 64 15.48 1.51 4.93
N LEU A 65 14.54 0.91 4.20
CA LEU A 65 13.26 1.53 3.89
C LEU A 65 12.44 1.79 5.15
N ALA A 66 12.33 0.81 6.05
CA ALA A 66 11.60 0.94 7.31
C ALA A 66 12.19 2.05 8.19
N ASP A 67 13.51 2.12 8.30
CA ASP A 67 14.21 3.18 9.03
C ASP A 67 13.98 4.57 8.44
N ARG A 68 13.87 4.67 7.12
CA ARG A 68 13.53 5.92 6.45
C ARG A 68 12.07 6.30 6.70
N ILE A 69 11.14 5.35 6.64
CA ILE A 69 9.71 5.56 6.92
C ILE A 69 9.51 6.06 8.35
N ARG A 70 10.15 5.44 9.35
CA ARG A 70 10.06 5.83 10.77
C ARG A 70 10.51 7.27 11.05
N LYS A 71 11.39 7.81 10.21
CA LYS A 71 11.97 9.16 10.36
C LYS A 71 11.32 10.18 9.43
N ALA A 72 10.42 9.74 8.54
CA ALA A 72 9.83 10.61 7.54
C ALA A 72 8.71 11.45 8.14
N ASP A 73 8.64 12.72 7.74
CA ASP A 73 7.48 13.57 8.04
C ASP A 73 6.32 13.29 7.08
N SER A 74 6.59 12.68 5.93
CA SER A 74 5.60 12.38 4.90
C SER A 74 5.85 11.04 4.21
N LEU A 75 4.78 10.35 3.84
CA LEU A 75 4.81 9.10 3.09
C LEU A 75 3.81 9.16 1.94
N LEU A 76 4.25 8.79 0.73
CA LEU A 76 3.39 8.70 -0.45
C LEU A 76 3.43 7.25 -0.97
N ILE A 77 2.28 6.60 -0.95
CA ILE A 77 2.07 5.31 -1.62
C ILE A 77 1.39 5.57 -2.97
N VAL A 78 1.92 4.96 -4.03
CA VAL A 78 1.34 5.01 -5.37
C VAL A 78 0.55 3.74 -5.57
N GLY A 79 -0.78 3.85 -5.56
CA GLY A 79 -1.66 2.70 -5.75
C GLY A 79 -1.57 2.14 -7.17
N ASP A 80 -1.51 0.81 -7.27
CA ASP A 80 -1.59 0.10 -8.53
C ASP A 80 -2.94 -0.60 -8.65
N ASN A 81 -3.13 -1.75 -7.99
CA ASN A 81 -4.28 -2.63 -8.18
C ASN A 81 -5.29 -2.64 -7.02
N CYS A 82 -6.54 -2.98 -7.33
CA CYS A 82 -7.52 -3.42 -6.33
C CYS A 82 -7.05 -4.72 -5.66
N GLY A 83 -7.22 -4.82 -4.34
CA GLY A 83 -6.69 -5.90 -3.51
C GLY A 83 -5.39 -5.46 -2.83
N GLU A 84 -4.37 -5.12 -3.62
CA GLU A 84 -3.11 -4.54 -3.15
C GLU A 84 -3.37 -3.27 -2.33
N ALA A 85 -4.26 -2.40 -2.80
CA ALA A 85 -4.66 -1.19 -2.08
C ALA A 85 -5.15 -1.43 -0.64
N VAL A 86 -5.69 -2.61 -0.31
CA VAL A 86 -6.09 -2.95 1.07
C VAL A 86 -4.86 -3.25 1.94
N LEU A 87 -3.85 -3.90 1.38
CA LEU A 87 -2.59 -4.17 2.07
C LEU A 87 -1.74 -2.90 2.18
N ASP A 88 -1.80 -2.02 1.18
CA ASP A 88 -1.22 -0.68 1.24
C ASP A 88 -1.87 0.19 2.30
N LYS A 89 -3.20 0.10 2.44
CA LYS A 89 -3.93 0.74 3.55
C LYS A 89 -3.38 0.26 4.89
N LEU A 90 -3.16 -1.05 5.03
CA LEU A 90 -2.61 -1.64 6.25
C LEU A 90 -1.18 -1.19 6.52
N LEU A 91 -0.35 -1.05 5.48
CA LEU A 91 0.99 -0.45 5.61
C LEU A 91 0.91 0.99 6.11
N LEU A 92 0.06 1.82 5.52
CA LEU A 92 -0.12 3.22 5.93
C LEU A 92 -0.63 3.33 7.38
N ASP A 93 -1.54 2.45 7.78
CA ASP A 93 -2.07 2.35 9.15
C ASP A 93 -0.98 1.99 10.17
N ILE A 94 -0.14 0.99 9.86
CA ILE A 94 0.95 0.55 10.74
C ILE A 94 2.11 1.55 10.76
N ALA A 95 2.41 2.20 9.63
CA ALA A 95 3.49 3.16 9.53
C ALA A 95 3.20 4.46 10.30
N ASP A 96 1.93 4.87 10.39
CA ASP A 96 1.44 6.03 11.15
C ASP A 96 2.26 7.31 10.90
N VAL A 97 2.65 7.55 9.65
CA VAL A 97 3.45 8.73 9.27
C VAL A 97 2.55 9.96 9.24
N PRO A 98 2.95 11.11 9.86
CA PRO A 98 2.07 12.27 10.05
C PRO A 98 1.40 12.80 8.77
N ASN A 99 2.14 12.85 7.67
CA ASN A 99 1.63 13.29 6.37
C ASN A 99 1.60 12.11 5.38
N SER A 100 0.58 11.27 5.52
CA SER A 100 0.38 10.10 4.66
C SER A 100 -0.53 10.40 3.47
N TYR A 101 -0.12 9.94 2.29
CA TYR A 101 -0.80 10.17 1.01
C TYR A 101 -0.92 8.87 0.22
N PHE A 102 -2.08 8.68 -0.41
CA PHE A 102 -2.32 7.58 -1.33
C PHE A 102 -2.70 8.12 -2.70
N LEU A 103 -1.91 7.80 -3.73
CA LEU A 103 -2.12 8.29 -5.08
C LEU A 103 -2.89 7.27 -5.92
N VAL A 104 -4.04 7.67 -6.45
CA VAL A 104 -4.78 6.91 -7.46
C VAL A 104 -4.54 7.47 -8.86
N ARG A 105 -4.72 6.62 -9.88
CA ARG A 105 -4.63 7.02 -11.28
C ARG A 105 -5.88 7.81 -11.72
N THR A 106 -5.72 8.81 -12.58
CA THR A 106 -6.87 9.60 -13.09
C THR A 106 -7.73 8.78 -14.05
N LYS A 107 -7.08 7.94 -14.86
CA LYS A 107 -7.72 7.00 -15.78
C LYS A 107 -7.24 5.59 -15.44
N PRO A 108 -7.97 4.85 -14.60
CA PRO A 108 -7.64 3.48 -14.26
C PRO A 108 -7.71 2.60 -15.50
N ALA A 109 -6.76 1.68 -15.65
CA ALA A 109 -6.77 0.62 -16.65
C ALA A 109 -7.03 -0.73 -15.97
N LEU A 110 -7.91 -1.56 -16.54
CA LEU A 110 -8.22 -2.90 -16.05
C LEU A 110 -8.66 -2.91 -14.57
N ASN A 111 -7.81 -3.41 -13.67
CA ASN A 111 -8.04 -3.58 -12.24
C ASN A 111 -7.31 -2.53 -11.38
N ASP A 112 -6.86 -1.43 -12.00
CA ASP A 112 -6.25 -0.31 -11.30
C ASP A 112 -7.21 0.26 -10.24
N ILE A 113 -6.71 0.57 -9.05
CA ILE A 113 -7.50 1.16 -7.96
C ILE A 113 -8.01 2.56 -8.33
N THR A 114 -9.33 2.73 -8.28
CA THR A 114 -9.98 4.04 -8.49
C THR A 114 -10.08 4.84 -7.19
N ARG A 115 -10.36 6.15 -7.30
CA ARG A 115 -10.67 6.98 -6.12
C ARG A 115 -11.88 6.45 -5.35
N GLU A 116 -12.91 5.98 -6.06
CA GLU A 116 -14.13 5.46 -5.46
C GLU A 116 -13.83 4.21 -4.63
N GLU A 117 -13.13 3.24 -5.22
CA GLU A 117 -12.73 2.02 -4.50
C GLU A 117 -11.78 2.31 -3.33
N ALA A 118 -10.87 3.29 -3.46
CA ALA A 118 -10.02 3.72 -2.36
C ALA A 118 -10.83 4.31 -1.19
N LEU A 119 -11.91 5.05 -1.49
CA LEU A 119 -12.84 5.54 -0.47
C LEU A 119 -13.66 4.40 0.14
N GLU A 120 -14.11 3.43 -0.66
CA GLU A 120 -14.89 2.28 -0.19
C GLU A 120 -14.12 1.40 0.81
N ILE A 121 -12.80 1.25 0.63
CA ILE A 121 -11.95 0.51 1.58
C ILE A 121 -11.52 1.35 2.78
N GLY A 122 -11.95 2.61 2.88
CA GLY A 122 -11.58 3.51 3.98
C GLY A 122 -10.13 4.03 3.92
N MET A 123 -9.51 4.10 2.74
CA MET A 123 -8.14 4.62 2.60
C MET A 123 -8.00 6.05 3.15
N ASN A 124 -9.08 6.84 3.08
CA ASN A 124 -9.12 8.20 3.60
C ASN A 124 -9.02 8.31 5.13
N GLU A 125 -9.10 7.20 5.85
CA GLU A 125 -8.93 7.15 7.31
C GLU A 125 -7.45 7.19 7.71
N VAL A 126 -6.56 6.71 6.82
CA VAL A 126 -5.12 6.56 7.08
C VAL A 126 -4.25 7.44 6.18
N ALA A 127 -4.81 7.95 5.07
CA ALA A 127 -4.07 8.81 4.15
C ALA A 127 -4.95 9.80 3.38
N THR A 128 -4.36 10.91 2.95
CA THR A 128 -5.01 11.82 2.00
C THR A 128 -4.96 11.23 0.59
N ILE A 129 -6.13 10.99 -0.01
CA ILE A 129 -6.23 10.43 -1.36
C ILE A 129 -5.97 11.53 -2.41
N LEU A 130 -4.93 11.33 -3.21
CA LEU A 130 -4.50 12.21 -4.29
C LEU A 130 -4.80 11.59 -5.65
N ASP A 131 -4.94 12.42 -6.67
CA ASP A 131 -5.06 11.98 -8.06
C ASP A 131 -3.78 12.31 -8.82
N SER A 132 -3.21 11.31 -9.51
CA SER A 132 -1.97 11.45 -10.31
C SER A 132 -2.05 12.57 -11.35
N GLY A 133 -3.24 12.85 -11.87
CA GLY A 133 -3.46 13.79 -12.97
C GLY A 133 -2.79 13.38 -14.30
N ALA A 134 -2.35 12.14 -14.43
CA ALA A 134 -1.56 11.61 -15.54
C ALA A 134 -2.31 10.51 -16.31
N ASP A 135 -2.22 10.54 -17.65
CA ASP A 135 -2.82 9.58 -18.58
C ASP A 135 -1.83 8.46 -19.00
N ALA A 136 -1.10 7.85 -18.05
CA ALA A 136 -0.13 6.78 -18.35
C ALA A 136 -0.04 5.72 -17.24
N PRO A 137 0.26 4.44 -17.57
CA PRO A 137 0.58 3.42 -16.57
C PRO A 137 1.88 3.77 -15.82
N GLY A 138 1.82 3.69 -14.49
CA GLY A 138 2.88 4.08 -13.57
C GLY A 138 2.95 5.59 -13.28
N ALA A 139 3.61 5.96 -12.17
CA ALA A 139 3.92 7.35 -11.85
C ALA A 139 5.12 7.83 -12.68
N GLN A 140 4.87 8.27 -13.91
CA GLN A 140 5.89 9.00 -14.67
C GLN A 140 5.98 10.43 -14.11
N GLU A 141 7.07 10.75 -13.42
CA GLU A 141 7.32 12.05 -12.78
C GLU A 141 7.04 13.25 -13.71
N LYS A 142 7.29 13.09 -15.01
CA LYS A 142 7.12 14.13 -16.04
C LYS A 142 5.66 14.42 -16.41
N THR A 143 4.73 13.54 -16.05
CA THR A 143 3.33 13.58 -16.50
C THR A 143 2.34 13.89 -15.37
N MET A 144 2.81 13.88 -14.12
CA MET A 144 2.02 14.21 -12.93
C MET A 144 1.72 15.71 -12.85
N LYS A 145 0.54 16.09 -12.33
CA LYS A 145 0.22 17.51 -12.05
C LYS A 145 1.24 18.10 -11.06
N ARG A 146 1.56 19.40 -11.18
CA ARG A 146 2.58 20.11 -10.36
C ARG A 146 2.43 19.92 -8.84
N GLY A 147 1.21 19.68 -8.35
CA GLY A 147 0.96 19.37 -6.92
C GLY A 147 1.53 18.01 -6.49
N SER A 148 1.30 16.98 -7.28
CA SER A 148 1.81 15.62 -7.05
C SER A 148 3.33 15.52 -7.27
N GLN A 149 3.87 16.32 -8.21
CA GLN A 149 5.33 16.47 -8.39
C GLN A 149 6.01 17.11 -7.18
N ARG A 150 5.38 18.12 -6.55
CA ARG A 150 5.95 18.77 -5.35
C ARG A 150 5.97 17.84 -4.15
N LEU A 151 4.96 16.99 -3.97
CA LEU A 151 4.90 16.00 -2.90
C LEU A 151 5.96 14.89 -3.08
N SER A 152 6.13 14.38 -4.32
CA SER A 152 7.25 13.48 -4.63
C SER A 152 8.62 14.12 -4.35
N CYS A 153 8.79 15.39 -4.71
CA CYS A 153 10.07 16.11 -4.54
C CYS A 153 10.33 16.58 -3.09
N SER A 154 9.30 16.74 -2.25
CA SER A 154 9.46 17.07 -0.82
C SER A 154 9.70 15.83 0.03
N CYS A 155 9.15 14.67 -0.36
CA CYS A 155 9.35 13.39 0.33
C CYS A 155 10.79 12.83 0.15
N CYS A 156 11.50 13.27 -0.88
CA CYS A 156 12.89 12.90 -1.17
C CYS A 156 13.96 13.80 -0.51
N ARG A 157 13.59 14.70 0.41
CA ARG A 157 14.55 15.59 1.11
C ARG A 157 14.70 15.23 2.58
#